data_AF-A0AAW2LPF2-F1
#
_entry.id   AF-A0AAW2LPF2-F1
#
_cell.length_a   1.000
_cell.length_b   1.000
_cell.length_c   1.000
_cell.angle_alpha   90.00
_cell.angle_beta   90.00
_cell.angle_gamma   90.00
#
_symmetry.space_group_name_H-M   'P 1'
#
loop_
_entity.id
_entity.type
_entity.pdbx_description
1 polymer ?
#
loop_
_entity_poly.entity_id
_entity_poly.type
_entity_poly.pdbx_seq_one_letter_code
_entity_poly.pdbx_strand_id
1 'polypeptide(L)'
;MGAMVAKKFSLRGHGMIGKQALATFYRKPLQRSGKDFTIMKVLPSGVYQYRFIVDGQWRYSPDQPLEQDESGNTFNILDLQDYVPEDIDSISGFEPPQSPDSSYNNLQLSQEDFAKEPPLVPPHLNLTLLNAPSSHMEIPPPHSRPQHVVLNHLYMHRDRSGQSAVALGSTNRFLSKYVTVVLYKSIQR
;
A
#
# COMPACT_ATOMS: atom_id res chain seq x y z
N MET A 1 9.47 -10.12 16.92
CA MET A 1 10.25 -9.02 16.30
C MET A 1 9.22 -8.08 15.71
N GLY A 2 9.03 -6.89 16.29
CA GLY A 2 7.92 -5.98 15.93
C GLY A 2 8.06 -5.41 14.51
N ALA A 3 6.95 -5.03 13.88
CA ALA A 3 6.99 -4.43 12.55
C ALA A 3 7.68 -3.06 12.62
N MET A 4 8.48 -2.74 11.60
CA MET A 4 9.19 -1.47 11.48
C MET A 4 8.46 -0.57 10.48
N VAL A 5 8.01 0.59 10.93
CA VAL A 5 7.18 1.53 10.14
C VAL A 5 7.95 2.81 9.84
N ALA A 6 8.03 3.18 8.57
CA ALA A 6 8.62 4.45 8.15
C ALA A 6 7.60 5.58 8.27
N LYS A 7 7.90 6.61 9.08
CA LYS A 7 7.07 7.80 9.23
C LYS A 7 7.83 9.07 8.85
N LYS A 8 7.14 9.95 8.12
CA LYS A 8 7.56 11.33 7.85
C LYS A 8 7.11 12.23 8.99
N PHE A 9 8.05 12.96 9.58
CA PHE A 9 7.76 14.06 10.50
C PHE A 9 7.98 15.37 9.74
N SER A 10 7.03 16.29 9.83
CA SER A 10 7.10 17.58 9.15
C SER A 10 6.69 18.70 10.10
N LEU A 11 7.41 19.82 10.04
CA LEU A 11 7.02 21.06 10.69
C LEU A 11 6.98 22.18 9.64
N ARG A 12 5.80 22.79 9.46
CA ARG A 12 5.60 23.91 8.54
C ARG A 12 6.12 25.20 9.16
N GLY A 13 6.93 25.97 8.42
CA GLY A 13 7.53 27.20 8.94
C GLY A 13 7.36 28.40 8.01
N HIS A 14 6.57 29.38 8.44
CA HIS A 14 6.76 30.77 8.02
C HIS A 14 7.81 31.39 8.98
N GLY A 15 9.00 31.73 8.47
CA GLY A 15 10.00 32.51 9.22
C GLY A 15 10.89 31.78 10.23
N MET A 16 10.93 30.45 10.27
CA MET A 16 11.79 29.71 11.22
C MET A 16 13.21 29.53 10.68
N ILE A 17 14.17 30.31 11.20
CA ILE A 17 15.61 30.22 10.89
C ILE A 17 16.30 29.48 12.04
N GLY A 18 16.17 28.15 12.08
CA GLY A 18 16.76 27.37 13.16
C GLY A 18 16.68 25.88 12.96
N LYS A 19 17.81 25.20 13.20
CA LYS A 19 18.02 23.76 13.08
C LYS A 19 17.07 23.01 14.02
N GLN A 20 16.35 22.01 13.52
CA GLN A 20 15.21 21.40 14.23
C GLN A 20 15.52 19.99 14.67
N ALA A 21 15.08 19.58 15.87
CA ALA A 21 15.26 18.21 16.35
C ALA A 21 13.95 17.54 16.81
N LEU A 22 13.72 16.30 16.35
CA LEU A 22 12.69 15.40 16.89
C LEU A 22 13.21 14.76 18.19
N ALA A 23 12.42 14.77 19.26
CA ALA A 23 12.76 14.09 20.51
C ALA A 23 11.82 12.93 20.77
N THR A 24 12.27 11.73 20.40
CA THR A 24 11.72 10.49 20.93
C THR A 24 12.89 9.57 21.25
N PHE A 25 13.52 9.75 22.41
CA PHE A 25 14.73 9.06 22.89
C PHE A 25 16.11 9.58 22.43
N TYR A 26 16.22 10.42 21.39
CA TYR A 26 17.44 11.19 21.08
C TYR A 26 17.16 12.30 20.05
N ARG A 27 17.88 13.43 20.13
CA ARG A 27 17.71 14.59 19.24
C ARG A 27 18.18 14.25 17.81
N LYS A 28 17.34 14.45 16.79
CA LYS A 28 17.73 14.26 15.37
C LYS A 28 17.43 15.47 14.49
N PRO A 29 18.41 16.02 13.75
CA PRO A 29 18.22 17.20 12.91
C PRO A 29 17.23 16.94 11.77
N LEU A 30 16.30 17.87 11.52
CA LEU A 30 15.40 17.84 10.36
C LEU A 30 16.05 18.47 9.13
N GLN A 31 15.69 17.97 7.95
CA GLN A 31 16.11 18.46 6.65
C GLN A 31 15.13 19.52 6.15
N ARG A 32 15.65 20.66 5.69
CA ARG A 32 14.84 21.72 5.08
C ARG A 32 14.40 21.33 3.66
N SER A 33 13.11 21.44 3.38
CA SER A 33 12.49 21.24 2.07
C SER A 33 11.56 22.42 1.78
N GLY A 34 12.09 23.46 1.13
CA GLY A 34 11.34 24.69 0.85
C GLY A 34 10.96 25.44 2.14
N LYS A 35 9.65 25.49 2.43
CA LYS A 35 9.04 26.09 3.64
C LYS A 35 8.92 25.11 4.80
N ASP A 36 9.12 23.81 4.54
CA ASP A 36 8.92 22.75 5.51
C ASP A 36 10.26 22.19 5.99
N PHE A 37 10.23 21.58 7.16
CA PHE A 37 11.36 20.87 7.72
C PHE A 37 10.94 19.45 8.04
N THR A 38 11.67 18.46 7.52
CA THR A 38 11.23 17.08 7.48
C THR A 38 12.31 16.07 7.87
N ILE A 39 11.92 14.94 8.43
CA ILE A 39 12.77 13.75 8.55
C ILE A 39 11.94 12.49 8.34
N MET A 40 12.55 11.47 7.74
CA MET A 40 12.00 10.11 7.68
C MET A 40 12.64 9.27 8.78
N LYS A 41 11.84 8.59 9.59
CA LYS A 41 12.32 7.64 10.60
C LYS A 41 11.58 6.33 10.52
N VAL A 42 12.35 5.25 10.62
CA VAL A 42 11.82 3.90 10.77
C VAL A 42 11.79 3.59 12.26
N LEU A 43 10.61 3.34 12.80
CA LEU A 43 10.36 3.09 14.22
C LEU A 43 9.60 1.76 14.36
N PRO A 44 9.82 0.99 15.44
CA PRO A 44 8.94 -0.13 15.77
C PRO A 44 7.49 0.33 15.90
N SER A 45 6.53 -0.58 15.74
CA SER A 45 5.15 -0.32 16.16
C SER A 45 5.07 0.07 17.65
N GLY A 46 4.12 0.93 17.98
CA GLY A 46 3.92 1.49 19.31
C GLY A 46 3.46 2.94 19.28
N VAL A 47 3.14 3.47 20.46
CA VAL A 47 2.74 4.86 20.66
C VAL A 47 3.97 5.68 21.05
N TYR A 48 4.20 6.78 20.32
CA TYR A 48 5.36 7.64 20.47
C TYR A 48 4.93 9.06 20.80
N GLN A 49 5.58 9.63 21.80
CA GLN A 49 5.48 11.05 22.13
C GLN A 49 6.65 11.79 21.51
N TYR A 50 6.40 12.96 20.93
CA TYR A 50 7.47 13.76 20.36
C TYR A 50 7.22 15.25 20.48
N ARG A 51 8.33 15.99 20.41
CA ARG A 51 8.37 17.45 20.32
C ARG A 51 9.42 17.89 19.32
N PHE A 52 9.23 19.10 18.83
CA PHE A 52 10.21 19.82 18.04
C PHE A 52 11.00 20.76 18.93
N ILE A 53 12.30 20.85 18.70
CA ILE A 53 13.10 21.94 19.24
C ILE A 53 13.28 22.96 18.12
N VAL A 54 12.76 24.17 18.33
CA VAL A 54 12.89 25.31 17.41
C VAL A 54 13.52 26.43 18.19
N ASP A 55 14.70 26.90 17.75
CA ASP A 55 15.43 27.99 18.39
C ASP A 55 15.69 27.76 19.89
N GLY A 56 15.97 26.51 20.26
CA GLY A 56 16.21 26.11 21.65
C GLY A 56 14.94 25.96 22.50
N GLN A 57 13.76 26.27 21.96
CA GLN A 57 12.48 26.15 22.64
C GLN A 57 11.75 24.87 22.22
N TRP A 58 11.13 24.20 23.18
CA TRP A 58 10.25 23.07 22.94
C TRP A 58 8.94 23.54 22.31
N ARG A 59 8.59 22.98 21.16
CA ARG A 59 7.35 23.27 20.42
C ARG A 59 6.67 21.97 20.00
N TYR A 60 5.37 22.07 19.77
CA TYR A 60 4.54 21.04 19.15
C TYR A 60 3.96 21.59 17.84
N SER A 61 3.55 20.70 16.96
CA SER A 61 2.81 21.05 15.76
C SER A 61 1.31 21.06 16.07
N PRO A 62 0.58 22.18 15.86
CA PRO A 62 -0.86 22.24 16.09
C PRO A 62 -1.65 21.40 15.07
N ASP A 63 -1.07 21.15 13.90
CA ASP A 63 -1.68 20.38 12.81
C ASP A 63 -1.56 18.85 13.00
N GLN A 64 -1.07 18.39 14.15
CA GLN A 64 -0.80 16.99 14.43
C GLN A 64 -1.52 16.56 15.71
N PRO A 65 -1.86 15.26 15.87
CA PRO A 65 -2.42 14.75 17.10
C PRO A 65 -1.55 15.15 18.30
N LEU A 66 -2.20 15.53 19.39
CA LEU A 66 -1.56 16.02 20.59
C LEU A 66 -2.22 15.43 21.83
N GLU A 67 -1.44 15.33 22.90
CA GLU A 67 -1.87 14.90 24.22
C GLU A 67 -1.20 15.80 25.26
N GLN A 68 -1.89 16.00 26.38
CA GLN A 68 -1.41 16.78 27.50
C GLN A 68 -1.32 15.87 28.72
N ASP A 69 -0.17 15.89 29.40
CA ASP A 69 -0.01 15.13 30.64
C ASP A 69 -0.71 15.82 31.83
N GLU A 70 -0.80 15.11 32.95
CA GLU A 70 -1.39 15.62 34.21
C GLU A 70 -0.67 16.85 34.77
N SER A 71 0.57 17.10 34.32
CA SER A 71 1.39 18.26 34.69
C SER A 71 1.19 19.46 33.75
N GLY A 72 0.32 19.34 32.74
CA GLY A 72 0.00 20.39 31.78
C GLY A 72 0.95 20.49 30.59
N ASN A 73 1.89 19.56 30.41
CA ASN A 73 2.84 19.54 29.31
C ASN A 73 2.20 18.95 28.04
N THR A 74 2.25 19.69 26.93
CA THR A 74 1.71 19.24 25.63
C THR A 74 2.77 18.54 24.77
N PHE A 75 2.42 17.43 24.15
CA PHE A 75 3.29 16.67 23.22
C PHE A 75 2.49 16.29 21.99
N ASN A 76 3.16 16.09 20.85
CA ASN A 76 2.52 15.42 19.73
C ASN A 76 2.57 13.90 19.92
N ILE A 77 1.51 13.23 19.50
CA ILE A 77 1.37 11.77 19.57
C ILE A 77 1.44 11.17 18.18
N LEU A 78 2.14 10.04 18.08
CA LEU A 78 2.21 9.21 16.90
C LEU A 78 1.93 7.77 17.31
N ASP A 79 0.78 7.25 16.90
CA ASP A 79 0.44 5.84 17.01
C ASP A 79 0.88 5.09 15.74
N LEU A 80 1.83 4.15 15.89
CA LEU A 80 2.32 3.27 14.83
C LEU A 80 1.78 1.87 15.05
N GLN A 81 0.79 1.49 14.27
CA GLN A 81 0.23 0.14 14.30
C GLN A 81 1.09 -0.85 13.49
N ASP A 82 1.23 -2.09 13.95
CA ASP A 82 1.91 -3.18 13.23
C ASP A 82 1.28 -3.46 11.86
N TYR A 83 -0.02 -3.21 11.78
CA TYR A 83 -0.82 -3.33 10.58
C TYR A 83 -1.38 -1.93 10.29
N VAL A 84 -0.73 -1.22 9.37
CA VAL A 84 -1.40 -0.14 8.64
C VAL A 84 -2.28 -0.88 7.64
N PRO A 85 -3.63 -0.91 7.80
CA PRO A 85 -4.46 -1.27 6.67
C PRO A 85 -3.98 -0.38 5.53
N GLU A 86 -3.78 -0.93 4.34
CA GLU A 86 -3.82 -0.08 3.17
C GLU A 86 -5.20 0.57 3.21
N ASP A 87 -5.30 1.74 3.83
CA ASP A 87 -6.47 2.60 3.80
C ASP A 87 -6.53 3.10 2.37
N ILE A 88 -7.11 2.25 1.52
CA ILE A 88 -7.36 2.50 0.10
C ILE A 88 -8.15 3.81 -0.04
N ASP A 89 -8.97 4.15 0.96
CA ASP A 89 -9.78 5.36 0.99
C ASP A 89 -8.96 6.65 1.26
N SER A 90 -7.76 6.55 1.82
CA SER A 90 -6.96 7.73 2.22
C SER A 90 -6.09 8.30 1.08
N ILE A 91 -5.91 7.54 -0.01
CA ILE A 91 -5.08 7.93 -1.17
C ILE A 91 -5.97 8.27 -2.37
N SER A 92 -6.56 9.47 -2.34
CA SER A 92 -7.46 9.97 -3.41
C SER A 92 -6.83 10.04 -4.82
N GLY A 93 -5.51 9.84 -4.94
CA GLY A 93 -4.80 9.82 -6.23
C GLY A 93 -4.66 8.44 -6.88
N PHE A 94 -5.12 7.38 -6.22
CA PHE A 94 -5.01 6.00 -6.71
C PHE A 94 -6.35 5.28 -6.86
N GLU A 95 -7.47 6.00 -6.66
CA GLU A 95 -8.79 5.45 -6.96
C GLU A 95 -8.87 5.22 -8.48
N PRO A 96 -9.19 3.99 -8.94
CA PRO A 96 -9.40 3.75 -10.35
C PRO A 96 -10.49 4.70 -10.87
N PRO A 97 -10.35 5.28 -12.07
CA PRO A 97 -11.42 6.10 -12.63
C PRO A 97 -12.69 5.27 -12.66
N GLN A 98 -13.79 5.84 -12.15
CA GLN A 98 -15.08 5.18 -12.24
C GLN A 98 -15.43 4.94 -13.71
N SER A 99 -15.94 3.75 -13.97
CA SER A 99 -16.55 3.40 -15.24
C SER A 99 -17.58 4.48 -15.62
N PRO A 100 -17.60 4.97 -16.87
CA PRO A 100 -18.59 5.97 -17.27
C PRO A 100 -20.03 5.48 -17.09
N ASP A 101 -20.90 6.30 -16.50
CA ASP A 101 -22.28 5.93 -16.17
C ASP A 101 -23.13 5.49 -17.39
N SER A 102 -22.81 6.00 -18.57
CA SER A 102 -23.55 5.70 -19.80
C SER A 102 -22.76 5.85 -21.11
N SER A 103 -21.46 6.21 -21.05
CA SER A 103 -20.67 6.44 -22.27
C SER A 103 -20.13 5.16 -22.91
N TYR A 104 -20.38 3.99 -22.33
CA TYR A 104 -20.10 2.72 -22.97
C TYR A 104 -20.96 2.61 -24.23
N ASN A 105 -20.31 2.64 -25.39
CA ASN A 105 -20.94 2.40 -26.66
C ASN A 105 -20.41 1.09 -27.25
N ASN A 106 -21.19 0.49 -28.14
CA ASN A 106 -20.76 -0.67 -28.92
C ASN A 106 -20.33 -0.23 -30.33
N LEU A 107 -19.69 0.94 -30.46
CA LEU A 107 -19.23 1.42 -31.75
C LEU A 107 -18.11 0.51 -32.26
N GLN A 108 -18.15 0.22 -33.55
CA GLN A 108 -17.09 -0.53 -34.22
C GLN A 108 -15.79 0.30 -34.15
N LEU A 109 -14.70 -0.34 -33.73
CA LEU A 109 -13.38 0.27 -33.75
C LEU A 109 -12.94 0.60 -35.19
N SER A 110 -12.26 1.73 -35.35
CA SER A 110 -11.73 2.19 -36.64
C SER A 110 -10.38 1.55 -36.98
N GLN A 111 -9.91 1.67 -38.23
CA GLN A 111 -8.61 1.11 -38.63
C GLN A 111 -7.45 1.79 -37.86
N GLU A 112 -7.62 3.05 -37.52
CA GLU A 112 -6.70 3.86 -36.72
C GLU A 112 -6.58 3.34 -35.29
N ASP A 113 -7.65 2.77 -34.72
CA ASP A 113 -7.62 2.17 -33.38
C ASP A 113 -6.83 0.86 -33.36
N PHE A 114 -6.92 0.07 -34.42
CA PHE A 114 -6.12 -1.15 -34.57
C PHE A 114 -4.65 -0.88 -34.91
N ALA A 115 -4.33 0.31 -35.42
CA ALA A 115 -2.96 0.70 -35.75
C ALA A 115 -2.12 1.06 -34.51
N LYS A 116 -2.75 1.27 -33.35
CA LYS A 116 -2.05 1.58 -32.09
C LYS A 116 -1.37 0.33 -31.57
N GLU A 117 -0.09 0.44 -31.22
CA GLU A 117 0.67 -0.67 -30.64
C GLU A 117 0.11 -1.02 -29.24
N PRO A 118 -0.21 -2.30 -28.96
CA PRO A 118 -0.72 -2.69 -27.67
C PRO A 118 0.37 -2.54 -26.59
N PRO A 119 -0.02 -2.23 -25.34
CA PRO A 119 0.94 -2.15 -24.25
C PRO A 119 1.60 -3.49 -23.98
N LEU A 120 2.87 -3.46 -23.60
CA LEU A 120 3.61 -4.64 -23.18
C LEU A 120 2.98 -5.27 -21.93
N VAL A 121 2.93 -6.60 -21.92
CA VAL A 121 2.41 -7.36 -20.78
C VAL A 121 3.32 -7.15 -19.57
N PRO A 122 2.80 -6.69 -18.43
CA PRO A 122 3.59 -6.55 -17.21
C PRO A 122 4.14 -7.92 -16.77
N PRO A 123 5.45 -8.04 -16.46
CA PRO A 123 6.08 -9.32 -16.13
C PRO A 123 5.52 -9.95 -14.85
N HIS A 124 4.94 -9.15 -13.96
CA HIS A 124 4.31 -9.60 -12.72
C HIS A 124 3.13 -10.55 -12.94
N LEU A 125 2.44 -10.48 -14.09
CA LEU A 125 1.32 -11.37 -14.40
C LEU A 125 1.74 -12.82 -14.63
N ASN A 126 3.04 -13.09 -14.75
CA ASN A 126 3.57 -14.45 -14.83
C ASN A 126 3.75 -15.10 -13.45
N LEU A 127 3.61 -14.34 -12.35
CA LEU A 127 3.80 -14.81 -10.97
C LEU A 127 2.51 -15.45 -10.43
N THR A 128 2.09 -16.58 -11.01
CA THR A 128 0.84 -17.23 -10.60
C THR A 128 1.01 -17.89 -9.23
N LEU A 129 0.07 -17.63 -8.31
CA LEU A 129 0.12 -18.17 -6.95
C LEU A 129 0.02 -19.70 -6.91
N LEU A 130 -0.67 -20.28 -7.89
CA LEU A 130 -0.94 -21.71 -7.96
C LEU A 130 0.20 -22.52 -8.59
N ASN A 131 1.13 -21.88 -9.32
CA ASN A 131 2.29 -22.56 -9.89
C ASN A 131 3.56 -22.41 -9.02
N ALA A 132 3.47 -21.73 -7.88
CA ALA A 132 4.58 -21.62 -6.96
C ALA A 132 4.87 -23.00 -6.33
N PRO A 133 6.13 -23.45 -6.25
CA PRO A 133 6.47 -24.71 -5.62
C PRO A 133 6.05 -24.68 -4.16
N SER A 134 5.24 -25.64 -3.73
CA SER A 134 4.93 -25.82 -2.31
C SER A 134 6.20 -26.27 -1.60
N SER A 135 6.65 -25.50 -0.61
CA SER A 135 7.63 -26.03 0.34
C SER A 135 6.97 -27.21 1.06
N HIS A 136 7.59 -28.39 0.99
CA HIS A 136 7.19 -29.61 1.68
C HIS A 136 7.26 -29.39 3.22
N MET A 137 6.25 -28.73 3.76
CA MET A 137 5.99 -28.55 5.18
C MET A 137 4.55 -29.04 5.41
N GLU A 138 4.32 -29.85 6.45
CA GLU A 138 2.98 -30.37 6.85
C GLU A 138 1.93 -29.27 7.05
N ILE A 139 2.39 -28.03 7.22
CA ILE A 139 1.59 -26.81 7.21
C ILE A 139 2.15 -25.95 6.07
N PRO A 140 1.44 -25.80 4.94
CA PRO A 140 1.86 -24.86 3.91
C PRO A 140 2.05 -23.49 4.57
N PRO A 141 3.22 -22.83 4.42
CA PRO A 141 3.35 -21.47 4.91
C PRO A 141 2.20 -20.66 4.31
N PRO A 142 1.50 -19.82 5.12
CA PRO A 142 0.40 -19.01 4.61
C PRO A 142 0.94 -18.29 3.38
N HIS A 143 0.35 -18.59 2.21
CA HIS A 143 0.88 -18.13 0.92
C HIS A 143 1.33 -16.69 1.07
N SER A 144 2.62 -16.42 0.77
CA SER A 144 3.18 -15.08 0.86
C SER A 144 2.20 -14.10 0.24
N ARG A 145 1.81 -13.06 0.99
CA ARG A 145 0.78 -12.09 0.60
C ARG A 145 0.89 -11.80 -0.91
N PRO A 146 -0.15 -12.12 -1.71
CA PRO A 146 -0.06 -11.97 -3.15
C PRO A 146 0.21 -10.52 -3.52
N GLN A 147 1.01 -10.29 -4.56
CA GLN A 147 1.22 -8.94 -5.06
C GLN A 147 -0.12 -8.36 -5.51
N HIS A 148 -0.38 -7.09 -5.20
CA HIS A 148 -1.66 -6.46 -5.54
C HIS A 148 -1.94 -6.48 -7.06
N VAL A 149 -0.88 -6.42 -7.89
CA VAL A 149 -0.96 -6.42 -9.35
C VAL A 149 -1.45 -7.73 -9.96
N VAL A 150 -1.39 -8.86 -9.23
CA VAL A 150 -1.88 -10.16 -9.75
C VAL A 150 -3.34 -10.43 -9.39
N LEU A 151 -3.95 -9.58 -8.57
CA LEU A 151 -5.34 -9.71 -8.14
C LEU A 151 -6.29 -9.31 -9.27
N ASN A 152 -7.48 -9.90 -9.28
CA ASN A 152 -8.53 -9.67 -10.29
C ASN A 152 -8.13 -10.06 -11.73
N HIS A 153 -7.01 -10.77 -11.92
CA HIS A 153 -6.61 -11.36 -13.19
C HIS A 153 -7.08 -12.82 -13.30
N LEU A 154 -7.58 -13.19 -14.48
CA LEU A 154 -8.02 -14.54 -14.80
C LEU A 154 -6.85 -15.38 -15.33
N TYR A 155 -6.57 -16.49 -14.65
CA TYR A 155 -5.62 -17.51 -15.08
C TYR A 155 -6.37 -18.72 -15.64
N MET A 156 -5.82 -19.34 -16.67
CA MET A 156 -6.43 -20.49 -17.32
C MET A 156 -5.40 -21.61 -17.44
N HIS A 157 -5.79 -22.81 -17.02
CA HIS A 157 -5.06 -24.03 -17.29
C HIS A 157 -5.92 -24.94 -18.17
N ARG A 158 -5.36 -25.35 -19.31
CA ARG A 158 -5.95 -26.35 -20.19
C ARG A 158 -5.07 -27.58 -20.20
N ASP A 159 -5.66 -28.72 -19.86
CA ASP A 159 -4.99 -29.99 -20.02
C ASP A 159 -4.93 -30.35 -21.52
N ARG A 160 -3.75 -30.75 -21.99
CA ARG A 160 -3.53 -31.24 -23.36
C ARG A 160 -3.86 -32.74 -23.49
N SER A 161 -4.14 -33.45 -22.39
CA SER A 161 -4.31 -34.90 -22.35
C SER A 161 -5.67 -35.43 -22.84
N GLY A 162 -6.56 -34.56 -23.35
CA GLY A 162 -7.87 -34.97 -23.89
C GLY A 162 -9.02 -34.90 -22.87
N GLN A 163 -8.77 -34.41 -21.66
CA GLN A 163 -9.83 -34.03 -20.74
C GLN A 163 -10.58 -32.81 -21.29
N SER A 164 -11.90 -32.95 -21.43
CA SER A 164 -12.79 -31.88 -21.92
C SER A 164 -13.04 -30.82 -20.83
N ALA A 165 -12.07 -30.52 -19.98
CA ALA A 165 -12.23 -29.62 -18.84
C ALA A 165 -11.16 -28.53 -18.83
N VAL A 166 -11.56 -27.33 -18.44
CA VAL A 166 -10.67 -26.17 -18.26
C VAL A 166 -10.78 -25.70 -16.82
N ALA A 167 -9.62 -25.45 -16.21
CA ALA A 167 -9.53 -24.83 -14.91
C ALA A 167 -9.31 -23.32 -15.08
N LEU A 168 -10.16 -22.53 -14.43
CA LEU A 168 -10.09 -21.07 -14.37
C LEU A 168 -9.76 -20.66 -12.94
N GLY A 169 -8.72 -19.86 -12.75
CA GLY A 169 -8.29 -19.36 -11.45
C GLY A 169 -8.37 -17.84 -11.38
N SER A 170 -8.88 -17.29 -10.29
CA SER A 170 -8.81 -15.85 -9.99
C SER A 170 -8.54 -15.64 -8.51
N THR A 171 -7.72 -14.64 -8.19
CA THR A 171 -7.47 -14.22 -6.80
C THR A 171 -8.09 -12.85 -6.56
N ASN A 172 -8.94 -12.76 -5.55
CA ASN A 172 -9.62 -11.53 -5.17
C ASN A 172 -9.30 -11.19 -3.71
N ARG A 173 -9.30 -9.89 -3.39
CA ARG A 173 -9.14 -9.40 -2.02
C ARG A 173 -10.51 -9.16 -1.41
N PHE A 174 -10.74 -9.68 -0.21
CA PHE A 174 -11.90 -9.39 0.63
C PHE A 174 -11.41 -8.80 1.95
N LEU A 175 -11.59 -7.49 2.13
CA LEU A 175 -11.02 -6.72 3.25
C LEU A 175 -9.50 -6.94 3.37
N SER A 176 -9.06 -7.56 4.47
CA SER A 176 -7.65 -7.88 4.75
C SER A 176 -7.24 -9.29 4.32
N LYS A 177 -8.14 -10.04 3.65
CA LYS A 177 -7.93 -11.44 3.24
C LYS A 177 -7.87 -11.57 1.72
N TYR A 178 -7.21 -12.62 1.27
CA TYR A 178 -7.09 -12.96 -0.14
C TYR A 178 -7.70 -14.34 -0.37
N VAL A 179 -8.53 -14.45 -1.40
CA VAL A 179 -9.25 -15.68 -1.74
C VAL A 179 -8.92 -16.01 -3.19
N THR A 180 -8.39 -17.21 -3.41
CA THR A 180 -8.20 -17.75 -4.77
C THR A 180 -9.30 -18.76 -5.05
N VAL A 181 -10.09 -18.50 -6.09
CA VAL A 181 -11.16 -19.37 -6.56
C VAL A 181 -10.68 -20.12 -7.79
N VAL A 182 -10.85 -21.44 -7.81
CA VAL A 182 -10.58 -22.28 -8.97
C VAL A 182 -11.90 -22.93 -9.42
N LEU A 183 -12.33 -22.60 -10.64
CA LEU A 183 -13.51 -23.16 -11.28
C LEU A 183 -13.10 -24.17 -12.36
N TYR A 184 -13.56 -25.40 -12.23
CA TYR A 184 -13.45 -26.41 -13.29
C TYR A 184 -14.73 -26.41 -14.12
N LYS A 185 -14.60 -26.17 -15.42
CA LYS A 185 -15.71 -26.18 -16.36
C LYS A 185 -15.46 -27.17 -17.49
N SER A 186 -16.42 -28.07 -17.72
CA SER A 186 -16.42 -28.92 -18.91
C SER A 186 -16.71 -28.08 -20.16
N ILE A 187 -15.91 -28.26 -21.20
CA ILE A 187 -16.13 -27.75 -22.54
C ILE A 187 -16.78 -28.89 -23.32
N GLN A 188 -18.05 -28.76 -23.66
CA GLN A 188 -18.63 -29.62 -24.70
C GLN A 188 -18.11 -29.13 -26.05
N ARG A 189 -17.66 -30.08 -26.87
CA ARG A 189 -17.15 -29.82 -28.21
C ARG A 189 -18.29 -29.71 -29.22
#